data_AF-X8J912-F1
#
_entry.id   AF-X8J912-F1
#
_cell.length_a   1.000
_cell.length_b   1.000
_cell.length_c   1.000
_cell.angle_alpha   90.00
_cell.angle_beta   90.00
_cell.angle_gamma   90.00
#
_symmetry.space_group_name_H-M   'P 1'
#
loop_
_entity.id
_entity.type
_entity.pdbx_description
1 polymer ?
#
loop_
_entity_poly.entity_id
_entity_poly.type
_entity_poly.pdbx_seq_one_letter_code
_entity_poly.pdbx_strand_id
1 'polypeptide(L)'
;MSHSTPADTLSPTPFKADTYDEKRESIAPTEAPTVVEDENRYLRGMKLFTVFVGMLLSILLIALDQTIVATALPIIASKFDAFDQVTWIASGYFLTQAGFMLTYGQLLSVAPTKWVYLSAVVLFEIGSLFCAVAPNMEFLIFGRAFAGVGAAGIFVSVLSIIAQVTRLEQRPALFGTFGAVFALSSVVGPLLGGAFTDHVSWRWCFYINLPFGAITVVTIIFLIPNRPSLGGDQYEGKTTLQKWLSLDWFGSVLALGMVTALLLPLQWGGNERPWNDKVVIALFCVFGVLCPAFIVWEYRLGDRAILRTAMFRRRTQIGTCIEAFFVMLALLLGTYYLPIYFQVAKGHSATRSGIDILPFMLSVVIAAGGSGGVINATGRYWPFLLGSPLLISVGSGLLYTLDANSGSGKEIGFQILLGVGVGGALQNTIIAIQAEYAREEELIPQGSSLVTFTQLIGGIVGIAIAGSILANQMIKYLAIYAPDLPEEVATAVRQSVSLIFTLPTEQQEPVIRAYLKALNSVFLIGVPAGVLASLSALLVKNYNIKAMGIKPGAAAA
;
A
#
# COMPACT_ATOMS: atom_id res chain seq x y z
N MET A 1 -42.27 -73.86 -63.57
CA MET A 1 -42.07 -74.88 -62.51
C MET A 1 -40.81 -75.65 -62.90
N SER A 2 -39.79 -75.87 -62.09
CA SER A 2 -39.47 -75.49 -60.71
C SER A 2 -38.06 -76.01 -60.45
N HIS A 3 -37.27 -75.22 -59.72
CA HIS A 3 -36.12 -75.60 -58.88
C HIS A 3 -34.88 -76.29 -59.49
N SER A 4 -33.73 -75.71 -59.18
CA SER A 4 -32.53 -76.45 -58.77
C SER A 4 -31.57 -75.56 -57.98
N THR A 5 -31.29 -75.98 -56.74
CA THR A 5 -30.24 -75.49 -55.82
C THR A 5 -28.90 -76.20 -56.07
N PRO A 6 -27.78 -75.67 -55.53
CA PRO A 6 -26.99 -76.48 -54.56
C PRO A 6 -26.34 -75.68 -53.41
N ALA A 7 -25.65 -76.40 -52.52
CA ALA A 7 -25.23 -76.08 -51.15
C ALA A 7 -23.84 -75.42 -50.99
N ASP A 8 -23.65 -74.66 -49.89
CA ASP A 8 -22.44 -73.89 -49.54
C ASP A 8 -21.70 -74.42 -48.29
N THR A 9 -20.37 -74.26 -48.29
CA THR A 9 -19.41 -74.60 -47.22
C THR A 9 -18.88 -73.35 -46.50
N LEU A 10 -18.66 -73.45 -45.18
CA LEU A 10 -18.21 -72.37 -44.28
C LEU A 10 -16.69 -72.39 -44.04
N SER A 11 -16.05 -71.22 -44.01
CA SER A 11 -14.69 -71.00 -43.46
C SER A 11 -14.63 -69.69 -42.65
N PRO A 12 -13.77 -69.58 -41.61
CA PRO A 12 -13.67 -68.40 -40.74
C PRO A 12 -12.64 -67.38 -41.26
N THR A 13 -13.00 -66.10 -41.27
CA THR A 13 -12.14 -64.99 -41.73
C THR A 13 -11.23 -64.42 -40.62
N PRO A 14 -9.93 -64.19 -40.88
CA PRO A 14 -9.02 -63.49 -39.97
C PRO A 14 -9.00 -61.97 -40.23
N PHE A 15 -8.70 -61.22 -39.18
CA PHE A 15 -8.51 -59.77 -39.14
C PHE A 15 -7.31 -59.34 -40.02
N LYS A 16 -7.52 -58.44 -40.99
CA LYS A 16 -6.47 -57.77 -41.77
C LYS A 16 -6.61 -56.26 -41.66
N ALA A 17 -5.46 -55.62 -41.47
CA ALA A 17 -5.30 -54.17 -41.37
C ALA A 17 -5.39 -53.53 -42.76
N ASP A 18 -6.27 -52.54 -42.92
CA ASP A 18 -6.31 -51.67 -44.09
C ASP A 18 -5.84 -50.26 -43.70
N THR A 19 -4.77 -49.86 -44.38
CA THR A 19 -4.16 -48.54 -44.41
C THR A 19 -5.13 -47.51 -45.00
N TYR A 20 -5.49 -46.49 -44.23
CA TYR A 20 -6.14 -45.29 -44.76
C TYR A 20 -5.10 -44.18 -44.94
N ASP A 21 -4.67 -44.05 -46.20
CA ASP A 21 -3.97 -42.88 -46.75
C ASP A 21 -4.99 -41.72 -46.84
N GLU A 22 -5.02 -40.85 -45.83
CA GLU A 22 -5.82 -39.63 -45.87
C GLU A 22 -5.01 -38.47 -46.45
N LYS A 23 -5.46 -38.01 -47.62
CA LYS A 23 -4.98 -36.83 -48.33
C LYS A 23 -4.82 -35.64 -47.37
N ARG A 24 -3.59 -35.16 -47.24
CA ARG A 24 -3.29 -33.81 -46.76
C ARG A 24 -3.86 -32.78 -47.74
N GLU A 25 -5.10 -32.36 -47.51
CA GLU A 25 -5.53 -31.05 -48.01
C GLU A 25 -4.75 -29.98 -47.26
N SER A 26 -3.96 -29.22 -48.02
CA SER A 26 -3.22 -28.06 -47.53
C SER A 26 -4.23 -26.99 -47.09
N ILE A 27 -4.54 -26.94 -45.81
CA ILE A 27 -5.15 -25.78 -45.18
C ILE A 27 -4.11 -24.66 -45.29
N ALA A 28 -4.31 -23.75 -46.24
CA ALA A 28 -3.56 -22.50 -46.31
C ALA A 28 -3.64 -21.84 -44.92
N PRO A 29 -2.53 -21.33 -44.37
CA PRO A 29 -2.57 -20.65 -43.09
C PRO A 29 -3.52 -19.46 -43.24
N THR A 30 -4.67 -19.52 -42.57
CA THR A 30 -5.51 -18.34 -42.38
C THR A 30 -4.64 -17.36 -41.62
N GLU A 31 -4.19 -16.31 -42.31
CA GLU A 31 -3.48 -15.20 -41.68
C GLU A 31 -4.31 -14.74 -40.49
N ALA A 32 -3.79 -14.98 -39.29
CA ALA A 32 -4.33 -14.35 -38.10
C ALA A 32 -4.38 -12.84 -38.39
N PRO A 33 -5.48 -12.14 -38.05
CA PRO A 33 -5.55 -10.71 -38.28
C PRO A 33 -4.31 -10.09 -37.64
N THR A 34 -3.44 -9.53 -38.47
CA THR A 34 -2.31 -8.75 -38.04
C THR A 34 -2.92 -7.56 -37.31
N VAL A 35 -2.95 -7.63 -35.98
CA VAL A 35 -3.16 -6.46 -35.14
C VAL A 35 -2.02 -5.54 -35.53
N VAL A 36 -2.30 -4.56 -36.37
CA VAL A 36 -1.39 -3.47 -36.66
C VAL A 36 -1.21 -2.78 -35.31
N GLU A 37 -0.14 -3.13 -34.58
CA GLU A 37 0.24 -2.43 -33.37
C GLU A 37 0.50 -0.99 -33.76
N ASP A 38 -0.44 -0.10 -33.43
CA ASP A 38 -0.35 1.32 -33.73
C ASP A 38 0.93 1.88 -33.09
N GLU A 39 1.99 2.08 -33.90
CA GLU A 39 3.31 2.50 -33.42
C GLU A 39 3.24 3.88 -32.72
N ASN A 40 2.19 4.67 -32.97
CA ASN A 40 1.90 5.92 -32.28
C ASN A 40 1.35 5.74 -30.85
N ARG A 41 1.01 4.52 -30.43
CA ARG A 41 0.49 4.22 -29.09
C ARG A 41 1.57 4.31 -28.00
N TYR A 42 2.86 4.24 -28.34
CA TYR A 42 3.95 4.29 -27.36
C TYR A 42 4.71 5.61 -27.44
N LEU A 43 4.84 6.30 -26.31
CA LEU A 43 5.67 7.52 -26.26
C LEU A 43 7.14 7.11 -26.37
N ARG A 44 7.94 7.84 -27.18
CA ARG A 44 9.38 7.60 -27.36
C ARG A 44 10.20 8.87 -27.09
N GLY A 45 11.46 8.70 -26.67
CA GLY A 45 12.44 9.78 -26.53
C GLY A 45 12.11 10.80 -25.43
N MET A 46 12.40 12.08 -25.69
CA MET A 46 12.30 13.18 -24.71
C MET A 46 10.89 13.37 -24.14
N LYS A 47 9.84 13.12 -24.95
CA LYS A 47 8.45 13.24 -24.51
C LYS A 47 8.08 12.18 -23.46
N LEU A 48 8.53 10.94 -23.64
CA LEU A 48 8.34 9.88 -22.64
C LEU A 48 9.08 10.24 -21.35
N PHE A 49 10.32 10.70 -21.46
CA PHE A 49 11.13 11.09 -20.31
C PHE A 49 10.46 12.19 -19.47
N THR A 50 10.04 13.29 -20.09
CA THR A 50 9.41 14.41 -19.36
C THR A 50 8.07 14.02 -18.72
N VAL A 51 7.25 13.24 -19.42
CA VAL A 51 5.99 12.71 -18.86
C VAL A 51 6.26 11.81 -17.66
N PHE A 52 7.27 10.95 -17.77
CA PHE A 52 7.65 10.03 -16.71
C PHE A 52 8.20 10.76 -15.48
N VAL A 53 9.04 11.78 -15.67
CA VAL A 53 9.51 12.65 -14.58
C VAL A 53 8.34 13.33 -13.87
N GLY A 54 7.34 13.83 -14.61
CA GLY A 54 6.13 14.39 -14.00
C GLY A 54 5.37 13.39 -13.13
N MET A 55 5.24 12.14 -13.58
CA MET A 55 4.63 11.07 -12.78
C MET A 55 5.44 10.75 -11.53
N LEU A 56 6.77 10.69 -11.65
CA LEU A 56 7.65 10.46 -10.51
C LEU A 56 7.55 11.60 -9.49
N LEU A 57 7.41 12.85 -9.93
CA LEU A 57 7.16 13.98 -9.03
C LEU A 57 5.82 13.84 -8.30
N SER A 58 4.77 13.31 -8.93
CA SER A 58 3.49 13.05 -8.24
C SER A 58 3.55 11.91 -7.23
N ILE A 59 4.32 10.87 -7.55
CA ILE A 59 4.56 9.79 -6.58
C ILE A 59 5.43 10.30 -5.43
N LEU A 60 6.42 11.16 -5.72
CA LEU A 60 7.25 11.83 -4.72
C LEU A 60 6.38 12.68 -3.78
N LEU A 61 5.42 13.44 -4.31
CA LEU A 61 4.46 14.22 -3.53
C LEU A 61 3.74 13.37 -2.48
N ILE A 62 3.12 12.27 -2.93
CA ILE A 62 2.40 11.37 -2.02
C ILE A 62 3.35 10.74 -1.01
N ALA A 63 4.47 10.19 -1.48
CA ALA A 63 5.40 9.47 -0.64
C ALA A 63 6.03 10.40 0.41
N LEU A 64 6.39 11.63 0.03
CA LEU A 64 6.92 12.65 0.92
C LEU A 64 5.87 13.06 1.96
N ASP A 65 4.63 13.32 1.54
CA ASP A 65 3.54 13.69 2.45
C ASP A 65 3.25 12.61 3.51
N GLN A 66 3.38 11.33 3.15
CA GLN A 66 3.23 10.22 4.11
C GLN A 66 4.37 10.12 5.12
N THR A 67 5.60 10.45 4.73
CA THR A 67 6.81 10.23 5.54
C THR A 67 7.22 11.48 6.33
N ILE A 68 6.97 12.68 5.80
CA ILE A 68 7.30 13.96 6.42
C ILE A 68 6.52 14.20 7.71
N VAL A 69 5.28 13.73 7.74
CA VAL A 69 4.37 13.92 8.87
C VAL A 69 4.81 13.11 10.09
N ALA A 70 5.49 11.97 9.89
CA ALA A 70 5.83 11.05 10.98
C ALA A 70 6.75 11.67 12.06
N THR A 71 7.70 12.53 11.69
CA THR A 71 8.60 13.19 12.63
C THR A 71 7.99 14.45 13.25
N ALA A 72 7.11 15.13 12.50
CA ALA A 72 6.38 16.31 12.96
C ALA A 72 5.20 15.96 13.89
N LEU A 73 4.67 14.73 13.76
CA LEU A 73 3.47 14.23 14.42
C LEU A 73 3.41 14.52 15.93
N PRO A 74 4.44 14.24 16.74
CA PRO A 74 4.34 14.39 18.19
C PRO A 74 4.27 15.86 18.60
N ILE A 75 4.95 16.74 17.86
CA ILE A 75 4.94 18.19 18.09
C ILE A 75 3.62 18.80 17.61
N ILE A 76 3.09 18.37 16.47
CA ILE A 76 1.76 18.79 15.99
C ILE A 76 0.68 18.42 17.00
N ALA A 77 0.69 17.17 17.48
CA ALA A 77 -0.23 16.70 18.50
C ALA A 77 -0.11 17.50 19.80
N SER A 78 1.12 17.76 20.26
CA SER A 78 1.36 18.55 21.47
C SER A 78 0.92 20.01 21.32
N LYS A 79 0.97 20.59 20.12
CA LYS A 79 0.51 21.97 19.87
C LYS A 79 -1.01 22.13 19.98
N PHE A 80 -1.75 21.07 19.66
CA PHE A 80 -3.21 21.05 19.72
C PHE A 80 -3.73 20.34 20.97
N ASP A 81 -2.85 19.94 21.89
CA ASP A 81 -3.18 19.15 23.08
C ASP A 81 -4.06 17.91 22.75
N ALA A 82 -3.76 17.24 21.64
CA ALA A 82 -4.60 16.21 21.04
C ALA A 82 -3.77 14.96 20.62
N PHE A 83 -2.87 14.50 21.49
CA PHE A 83 -2.06 13.30 21.22
C PHE A 83 -2.87 11.99 21.24
N ASP A 84 -4.02 11.96 21.92
CA ASP A 84 -5.01 10.90 21.79
C ASP A 84 -5.56 10.77 20.35
N GLN A 85 -5.58 11.87 19.60
CA GLN A 85 -6.00 11.90 18.19
C GLN A 85 -4.83 11.78 17.20
N VAL A 86 -3.60 11.57 17.69
CA VAL A 86 -2.39 11.60 16.85
C VAL A 86 -2.44 10.58 15.70
N THR A 87 -3.06 9.43 15.94
CA THR A 87 -3.21 8.36 14.95
C THR A 87 -4.22 8.71 13.87
N TRP A 88 -5.18 9.62 14.13
CA TRP A 88 -6.15 10.08 13.13
C TRP A 88 -5.50 10.86 11.98
N ILE A 89 -4.39 11.56 12.22
CA ILE A 89 -3.68 12.31 11.17
C ILE A 89 -3.19 11.36 10.06
N ALA A 90 -2.72 10.17 10.45
CA ALA A 90 -2.27 9.15 9.50
C ALA A 90 -3.44 8.29 9.02
N SER A 91 -4.27 7.78 9.94
CA SER A 91 -5.41 6.91 9.64
C SER A 91 -6.42 7.57 8.70
N GLY A 92 -6.74 8.85 8.88
CA GLY A 92 -7.70 9.57 8.04
C GLY A 92 -7.25 9.67 6.57
N TYR A 93 -5.96 9.91 6.34
CA TYR A 93 -5.37 9.92 5.01
C TYR A 93 -5.43 8.54 4.34
N PHE A 94 -4.94 7.51 5.03
CA PHE A 94 -4.88 6.19 4.42
C PHE A 94 -6.28 5.55 4.29
N LEU A 95 -7.21 5.86 5.20
CA LEU A 95 -8.63 5.45 5.13
C LEU A 95 -9.26 5.86 3.80
N THR A 96 -9.19 7.14 3.46
CA THR A 96 -9.74 7.64 2.20
C THR A 96 -8.90 7.18 1.01
N GLN A 97 -7.58 7.06 1.17
CA GLN A 97 -6.72 6.53 0.12
C GLN A 97 -7.13 5.12 -0.29
N ALA A 98 -7.29 4.21 0.67
CA ALA A 98 -7.72 2.84 0.41
C ALA A 98 -9.17 2.78 -0.10
N GLY A 99 -10.08 3.52 0.54
CA GLY A 99 -11.51 3.51 0.21
C GLY A 99 -11.84 4.00 -1.20
N PHE A 100 -11.13 5.02 -1.70
CA PHE A 100 -11.36 5.58 -3.03
C PHE A 100 -10.48 4.97 -4.14
N MET A 101 -9.50 4.14 -3.80
CA MET A 101 -8.59 3.51 -4.78
C MET A 101 -9.37 2.72 -5.84
N LEU A 102 -10.35 1.92 -5.40
CA LEU A 102 -11.20 1.11 -6.28
C LEU A 102 -12.08 1.98 -7.18
N THR A 103 -12.66 3.05 -6.64
CA THR A 103 -13.49 4.02 -7.37
C THR A 103 -12.69 4.71 -8.49
N TYR A 104 -11.46 5.13 -8.21
CA TYR A 104 -10.58 5.73 -9.22
C TYR A 104 -10.23 4.75 -10.34
N GLY A 105 -10.06 3.46 -10.02
CA GLY A 105 -9.86 2.41 -11.02
C GLY A 105 -11.00 2.36 -12.04
N GLN A 106 -12.25 2.51 -11.60
CA GLN A 106 -13.39 2.56 -12.50
C GLN A 106 -13.50 3.89 -13.26
N LEU A 107 -13.24 5.03 -12.61
CA LEU A 107 -13.27 6.34 -13.26
C LEU A 107 -12.34 6.39 -14.48
N LEU A 108 -11.18 5.76 -14.36
CA LEU A 108 -10.20 5.64 -15.45
C LEU A 108 -10.69 4.78 -16.63
N SER A 109 -11.67 3.90 -16.42
CA SER A 109 -12.29 3.11 -17.49
C SER A 109 -13.26 3.93 -18.36
N VAL A 110 -13.89 4.98 -17.80
CA VAL A 110 -14.92 5.78 -18.48
C VAL A 110 -14.47 7.18 -18.89
N ALA A 111 -13.55 7.77 -18.13
CA ALA A 111 -13.08 9.13 -18.34
C ALA A 111 -11.64 9.13 -18.89
N PRO A 112 -11.24 10.16 -19.67
CA PRO A 112 -9.88 10.24 -20.17
C PRO A 112 -8.87 10.30 -19.02
N THR A 113 -7.87 9.43 -19.07
CA THR A 113 -6.88 9.23 -18.01
C THR A 113 -6.20 10.53 -17.57
N LYS A 114 -5.94 11.44 -18.52
CA LYS A 114 -5.32 12.76 -18.26
C LYS A 114 -6.13 13.61 -17.26
N TRP A 115 -7.45 13.68 -17.43
CA TRP A 115 -8.30 14.55 -16.62
C TRP A 115 -8.56 13.97 -15.24
N VAL A 116 -8.70 12.64 -15.15
CA VAL A 116 -8.79 11.94 -13.86
C VAL A 116 -7.53 12.19 -13.04
N TYR A 117 -6.36 12.02 -13.66
CA TYR A 117 -5.08 12.27 -13.01
C TYR A 117 -4.93 13.73 -12.56
N LEU A 118 -5.23 14.69 -13.44
CA LEU A 118 -5.16 16.11 -13.10
C LEU A 118 -6.09 16.48 -11.93
N SER A 119 -7.31 15.96 -11.93
CA SER A 119 -8.27 16.19 -10.84
C SER A 119 -7.76 15.62 -9.51
N ALA A 120 -7.12 14.45 -9.53
CA ALA A 120 -6.56 13.83 -8.35
C ALA A 120 -5.40 14.64 -7.75
N VAL A 121 -4.51 15.19 -8.59
CA VAL A 121 -3.44 16.10 -8.14
C VAL A 121 -4.04 17.36 -7.51
N VAL A 122 -5.00 18.01 -8.17
CA VAL A 122 -5.64 19.22 -7.62
C VAL A 122 -6.33 18.94 -6.28
N LEU A 123 -7.02 17.82 -6.14
CA LEU A 123 -7.64 17.42 -4.86
C LEU A 123 -6.58 17.19 -3.77
N PHE A 124 -5.47 16.54 -4.10
CA PHE A 124 -4.35 16.34 -3.17
C PHE A 124 -3.75 17.67 -2.70
N GLU A 125 -3.54 18.63 -3.60
CA GLU A 125 -2.99 19.94 -3.25
C GLU A 125 -3.96 20.77 -2.40
N ILE A 126 -5.26 20.73 -2.69
CA ILE A 126 -6.28 21.37 -1.85
C ILE A 126 -6.28 20.76 -0.45
N GLY A 127 -6.19 19.43 -0.35
CA GLY A 127 -6.08 18.74 0.93
C GLY A 127 -4.81 19.12 1.71
N SER A 128 -3.67 19.23 1.01
CA SER A 128 -2.41 19.71 1.59
C SER A 128 -2.55 21.16 2.09
N LEU A 129 -3.23 22.03 1.33
CA LEU A 129 -3.50 23.40 1.76
C LEU A 129 -4.37 23.44 3.02
N PHE A 130 -5.44 22.63 3.11
CA PHE A 130 -6.25 22.51 4.33
C PHE A 130 -5.40 22.09 5.54
N CYS A 131 -4.50 21.13 5.37
CA CYS A 131 -3.58 20.73 6.43
C CYS A 131 -2.67 21.88 6.87
N ALA A 132 -2.12 22.63 5.91
CA ALA A 132 -1.20 23.73 6.17
C ALA A 132 -1.86 24.90 6.94
N VAL A 133 -3.12 25.22 6.63
CA VAL A 133 -3.85 26.34 7.26
C VAL A 133 -4.68 25.91 8.48
N ALA A 134 -4.55 24.64 8.93
CA ALA A 134 -5.42 24.10 9.95
C ALA A 134 -5.36 24.90 11.28
N PRO A 135 -6.53 25.33 11.80
CA PRO A 135 -6.62 26.03 13.09
C PRO A 135 -6.70 25.07 14.28
N ASN A 136 -7.14 23.83 14.07
CA ASN A 136 -7.32 22.80 15.10
C ASN A 136 -7.07 21.39 14.53
N MET A 137 -7.03 20.38 15.41
CA MET A 137 -6.75 18.99 15.05
C MET A 137 -7.82 18.38 14.12
N GLU A 138 -9.11 18.64 14.37
CA GLU A 138 -10.19 18.10 13.55
C GLU A 138 -10.11 18.57 12.09
N PHE A 139 -9.82 19.85 11.88
CA PHE A 139 -9.65 20.41 10.53
C PHE A 139 -8.39 19.85 9.85
N LEU A 140 -7.32 19.60 10.60
CA LEU A 140 -6.13 18.93 10.08
C LEU A 140 -6.47 17.50 9.63
N ILE A 141 -7.20 16.73 10.44
CA ILE A 141 -7.65 15.37 10.09
C ILE A 141 -8.55 15.39 8.84
N PHE A 142 -9.46 16.37 8.73
CA PHE A 142 -10.26 16.57 7.53
C PHE A 142 -9.39 16.84 6.30
N GLY A 143 -8.39 17.72 6.41
CA GLY A 143 -7.43 17.98 5.34
C GLY A 143 -6.67 16.72 4.91
N ARG A 144 -6.25 15.89 5.88
CA ARG A 144 -5.59 14.59 5.64
C ARG A 144 -6.51 13.63 4.90
N ALA A 145 -7.76 13.51 5.33
CA ALA A 145 -8.76 12.70 4.66
C ALA A 145 -9.00 13.18 3.22
N PHE A 146 -9.08 14.49 2.99
CA PHE A 146 -9.24 15.06 1.65
C PHE A 146 -8.02 14.79 0.76
N ALA A 147 -6.80 14.96 1.28
CA ALA A 147 -5.57 14.64 0.58
C ALA A 147 -5.48 13.15 0.21
N GLY A 148 -5.93 12.25 1.10
CA GLY A 148 -5.97 10.82 0.83
C GLY A 148 -6.84 10.44 -0.37
N VAL A 149 -7.95 11.14 -0.61
CA VAL A 149 -8.78 10.97 -1.82
C VAL A 149 -7.95 11.26 -3.09
N GLY A 150 -7.26 12.41 -3.11
CA GLY A 150 -6.38 12.77 -4.22
C GLY A 150 -5.21 11.79 -4.40
N ALA A 151 -4.61 11.33 -3.30
CA ALA A 151 -3.52 10.36 -3.32
C ALA A 151 -3.92 9.01 -3.93
N ALA A 152 -5.15 8.54 -3.68
CA ALA A 152 -5.69 7.34 -4.33
C ALA A 152 -5.71 7.50 -5.85
N GLY A 153 -6.25 8.62 -6.32
CA GLY A 153 -6.40 8.89 -7.74
C GLY A 153 -5.07 9.07 -8.47
N ILE A 154 -4.11 9.78 -7.86
CA ILE A 154 -2.76 9.93 -8.41
C ILE A 154 -2.11 8.55 -8.54
N PHE A 155 -2.12 7.74 -7.49
CA PHE A 155 -1.45 6.44 -7.48
C PHE A 155 -2.01 5.51 -8.57
N VAL A 156 -3.34 5.34 -8.63
CA VAL A 156 -4.00 4.47 -9.62
C VAL A 156 -3.84 5.02 -11.05
N SER A 157 -3.92 6.35 -11.22
CA SER A 157 -3.74 6.98 -12.53
C SER A 157 -2.32 6.75 -13.06
N VAL A 158 -1.31 6.92 -12.22
CA VAL A 158 0.10 6.74 -12.62
C VAL A 158 0.37 5.28 -13.04
N LEU A 159 -0.08 4.29 -12.26
CA LEU A 159 0.02 2.88 -12.64
C LEU A 159 -0.66 2.61 -14.00
N SER A 160 -1.83 3.19 -14.20
CA SER A 160 -2.65 2.99 -15.40
C SER A 160 -2.09 3.70 -16.64
N ILE A 161 -1.52 4.90 -16.50
CA ILE A 161 -0.90 5.61 -17.61
C ILE A 161 0.35 4.86 -18.07
N ILE A 162 1.20 4.40 -17.15
CA ILE A 162 2.38 3.60 -17.50
C ILE A 162 1.98 2.37 -18.30
N ALA A 163 0.94 1.66 -17.84
CA ALA A 163 0.43 0.51 -18.56
C ALA A 163 -0.01 0.85 -20.00
N GLN A 164 -0.58 2.03 -20.23
CA GLN A 164 -1.03 2.46 -21.56
C GLN A 164 0.09 2.99 -22.47
N VAL A 165 1.08 3.70 -21.92
CA VAL A 165 2.06 4.47 -22.70
C VAL A 165 3.36 3.72 -22.94
N THR A 166 3.58 2.60 -22.24
CA THR A 166 4.82 1.82 -22.30
C THR A 166 4.57 0.36 -22.65
N ARG A 167 5.59 -0.25 -23.28
CA ARG A 167 5.56 -1.68 -23.61
C ARG A 167 5.75 -2.51 -22.35
N LEU A 168 5.20 -3.71 -22.32
CA LEU A 168 5.20 -4.56 -21.13
C LEU A 168 6.62 -4.81 -20.59
N GLU A 169 7.61 -4.95 -21.46
CA GLU A 169 9.00 -5.24 -21.07
C GLU A 169 9.66 -4.05 -20.35
N GLN A 170 9.17 -2.83 -20.56
CA GLN A 170 9.67 -1.62 -19.91
C GLN A 170 9.04 -1.40 -18.54
N ARG A 171 7.81 -1.92 -18.33
CA ARG A 171 7.02 -1.66 -17.12
C ARG A 171 7.75 -2.01 -15.82
N PRO A 172 8.44 -3.16 -15.67
CA PRO A 172 9.07 -3.45 -14.40
C PRO A 172 10.31 -2.58 -14.12
N ALA A 173 10.98 -2.00 -15.14
CA ALA A 173 11.97 -0.94 -14.92
C ALA A 173 11.32 0.35 -14.38
N LEU A 174 10.18 0.73 -14.96
CA LEU A 174 9.45 1.94 -14.59
C LEU A 174 8.77 1.84 -13.22
N PHE A 175 8.24 0.66 -12.86
CA PHE A 175 7.76 0.43 -11.49
C PHE A 175 8.92 0.39 -10.49
N GLY A 176 10.11 -0.02 -10.92
CA GLY A 176 11.33 0.07 -10.12
C GLY A 176 11.68 1.48 -9.67
N THR A 177 11.52 2.47 -10.56
CA THR A 177 11.78 3.87 -10.20
C THR A 177 10.76 4.42 -9.20
N PHE A 178 9.56 3.84 -9.09
CA PHE A 178 8.65 4.17 -7.98
C PHE A 178 9.20 3.69 -6.67
N GLY A 179 9.74 2.47 -6.61
CA GLY A 179 10.49 2.00 -5.46
C GLY A 179 11.61 2.98 -5.08
N ALA A 180 12.35 3.49 -6.06
CA ALA A 180 13.42 4.48 -5.84
C ALA A 180 12.89 5.83 -5.34
N VAL A 181 11.75 6.31 -5.83
CA VAL A 181 11.11 7.56 -5.35
C VAL A 181 10.58 7.39 -3.93
N PHE A 182 9.94 6.27 -3.62
CA PHE A 182 9.51 5.95 -2.26
C PHE A 182 10.71 5.85 -1.31
N ALA A 183 11.80 5.24 -1.77
CA ALA A 183 13.06 5.14 -1.05
C ALA A 183 13.69 6.51 -0.75
N LEU A 184 13.73 7.39 -1.76
CA LEU A 184 14.19 8.76 -1.57
C LEU A 184 13.30 9.50 -0.57
N SER A 185 11.98 9.38 -0.73
CA SER A 185 10.99 10.03 0.14
C SER A 185 11.04 9.52 1.57
N SER A 186 11.33 8.24 1.80
CA SER A 186 11.44 7.67 3.15
C SER A 186 12.65 8.20 3.92
N VAL A 187 13.70 8.64 3.21
CA VAL A 187 14.90 9.25 3.82
C VAL A 187 14.73 10.77 3.95
N VAL A 188 14.30 11.44 2.88
CA VAL A 188 14.18 12.90 2.80
C VAL A 188 13.01 13.40 3.67
N GLY A 189 11.90 12.66 3.72
CA GLY A 189 10.70 13.05 4.47
C GLY A 189 10.96 13.32 5.95
N PRO A 190 11.46 12.36 6.74
CA PRO A 190 11.75 12.56 8.16
C PRO A 190 12.69 13.75 8.43
N LEU A 191 13.71 13.93 7.58
CA LEU A 191 14.68 15.02 7.68
C LEU A 191 14.04 16.39 7.43
N LEU A 192 13.29 16.54 6.35
CA LEU A 192 12.56 17.77 6.04
C LEU A 192 11.47 18.04 7.08
N GLY A 193 10.76 16.99 7.52
CA GLY A 193 9.69 17.10 8.51
C GLY A 193 10.21 17.61 9.85
N GLY A 194 11.35 17.06 10.29
CA GLY A 194 12.02 17.53 11.50
C GLY A 194 12.53 18.96 11.37
N ALA A 195 13.24 19.27 10.28
CA ALA A 195 13.80 20.60 10.05
C ALA A 195 12.73 21.68 9.95
N PHE A 196 11.62 21.42 9.23
CA PHE A 196 10.51 22.37 9.15
C PHE A 196 9.82 22.56 10.49
N THR A 197 9.65 21.48 11.26
CA THR A 197 8.99 21.55 12.57
C THR A 197 9.80 22.36 13.57
N ASP A 198 11.11 22.16 13.64
CA ASP A 198 11.96 22.84 14.63
C ASP A 198 12.36 24.27 14.22
N HIS A 199 12.59 24.52 12.92
CA HIS A 199 13.23 25.77 12.47
C HIS A 199 12.32 26.75 11.72
N VAL A 200 11.13 26.33 11.28
CA VAL A 200 10.24 27.20 10.49
C VAL A 200 8.80 27.16 11.02
N SER A 201 8.08 26.11 10.68
CA SER A 201 6.75 25.77 11.16
C SER A 201 6.38 24.39 10.65
N TRP A 202 5.75 23.55 11.47
CA TRP A 202 5.18 22.28 11.02
C TRP A 202 4.24 22.40 9.82
N ARG A 203 3.66 23.59 9.59
CA ARG A 203 2.80 23.87 8.43
C ARG A 203 3.53 23.69 7.10
N TRP A 204 4.85 23.89 7.08
CA TRP A 204 5.67 23.69 5.89
C TRP A 204 5.81 22.22 5.48
N CYS A 205 5.53 21.28 6.39
CA CYS A 205 5.38 19.87 6.03
C CYS A 205 4.27 19.64 4.99
N PHE A 206 3.28 20.55 4.91
CA PHE A 206 2.19 20.49 3.95
C PHE A 206 2.34 21.52 2.82
N TYR A 207 2.86 22.72 3.10
CA TYR A 207 3.09 23.72 2.04
C TYR A 207 4.12 23.28 0.99
N ILE A 208 5.08 22.43 1.36
CA ILE A 208 6.08 21.92 0.40
C ILE A 208 5.44 21.14 -0.75
N ASN A 209 4.26 20.55 -0.57
CA ASN A 209 3.56 19.85 -1.63
C ASN A 209 3.12 20.81 -2.75
N LEU A 210 2.64 22.02 -2.42
CA LEU A 210 2.03 22.94 -3.39
C LEU A 210 2.95 23.29 -4.59
N PRO A 211 4.24 23.64 -4.39
CA PRO A 211 5.15 23.87 -5.52
C PRO A 211 5.33 22.64 -6.42
N PHE A 212 5.52 21.45 -5.84
CA PHE A 212 5.68 20.21 -6.61
C PHE A 212 4.37 19.84 -7.33
N GLY A 213 3.23 20.10 -6.70
CA GLY A 213 1.89 19.97 -7.28
C GLY A 213 1.68 20.87 -8.47
N ALA A 214 2.06 22.15 -8.35
CA ALA A 214 1.98 23.11 -9.45
C ALA A 214 2.84 22.66 -10.65
N ILE A 215 4.08 22.22 -10.40
CA ILE A 215 4.96 21.68 -11.46
C ILE A 215 4.31 20.46 -12.10
N THR A 216 3.79 19.54 -11.30
CA THR A 216 3.09 18.34 -11.76
C THR A 216 1.89 18.70 -12.66
N VAL A 217 1.03 19.62 -12.22
CA VAL A 217 -0.14 20.10 -12.96
C VAL A 217 0.27 20.66 -14.32
N VAL A 218 1.29 21.51 -14.35
CA VAL A 218 1.84 22.08 -15.59
C VAL A 218 2.35 20.95 -16.50
N THR A 219 3.09 19.99 -15.96
CA THR A 219 3.57 18.84 -16.73
C THR A 219 2.42 18.02 -17.32
N ILE A 220 1.37 17.76 -16.55
CA ILE A 220 0.19 17.01 -17.01
C ILE A 220 -0.51 17.76 -18.15
N ILE A 221 -0.76 19.06 -17.99
CA ILE A 221 -1.50 19.86 -18.97
C ILE A 221 -0.76 19.92 -20.30
N PHE A 222 0.55 20.20 -20.29
CA PHE A 222 1.29 20.46 -21.53
C PHE A 222 1.94 19.22 -22.15
N LEU A 223 2.33 18.22 -21.35
CA LEU A 223 3.16 17.11 -21.83
C LEU A 223 2.42 15.77 -21.89
N ILE A 224 1.39 15.55 -21.06
CA ILE A 224 0.63 14.29 -21.11
C ILE A 224 -0.40 14.35 -22.26
N PRO A 225 -0.33 13.42 -23.24
CA PRO A 225 -1.30 13.34 -24.31
C PRO A 225 -2.68 13.02 -23.75
N ASN A 226 -3.72 13.64 -24.30
CA ASN A 226 -5.09 13.25 -23.98
C ASN A 226 -5.39 11.90 -24.64
N ARG A 227 -5.37 10.82 -23.85
CA ARG A 227 -5.69 9.47 -24.33
C ARG A 227 -7.12 9.07 -23.97
N PRO A 228 -7.76 8.26 -24.81
CA PRO A 228 -9.08 7.69 -24.51
C PRO A 228 -9.06 6.89 -23.19
N SER A 229 -10.24 6.68 -22.62
CA SER A 229 -10.40 5.96 -21.36
C SER A 229 -9.99 4.48 -21.51
N LEU A 230 -9.56 3.85 -20.41
CA LEU A 230 -9.07 2.46 -20.42
C LEU A 230 -10.13 1.43 -20.84
N GLY A 231 -11.42 1.78 -20.69
CA GLY A 231 -12.52 0.89 -21.05
C GLY A 231 -12.87 0.86 -22.53
N GLY A 232 -12.23 1.69 -23.38
CA GLY A 232 -12.30 1.70 -24.85
C GLY A 232 -13.62 1.18 -25.43
N ASP A 233 -13.56 -0.04 -25.95
CA ASP A 233 -14.61 -0.76 -26.69
C ASP A 233 -15.88 -1.04 -25.84
N GLN A 234 -15.78 -1.19 -24.52
CA GLN A 234 -16.93 -1.49 -23.66
C GLN A 234 -17.90 -0.30 -23.49
N TYR A 235 -17.41 0.91 -23.80
CA TYR A 235 -18.14 2.16 -23.63
C TYR A 235 -18.22 2.97 -24.93
N GLU A 236 -17.76 2.42 -26.05
CA GLU A 236 -17.90 3.04 -27.36
C GLU A 236 -19.39 3.24 -27.71
N GLY A 237 -19.75 4.41 -28.24
CA GLY A 237 -21.13 4.78 -28.58
C GLY A 237 -22.04 5.18 -27.41
N LYS A 238 -21.63 5.03 -26.15
CA LYS A 238 -22.42 5.49 -24.97
C LYS A 238 -22.23 6.99 -24.72
N THR A 239 -23.30 7.68 -24.35
CA THR A 239 -23.22 9.09 -23.91
C THR A 239 -22.43 9.20 -22.60
N THR A 240 -21.87 10.37 -22.28
CA THR A 240 -21.14 10.60 -21.02
C THR A 240 -21.98 10.18 -19.81
N LEU A 241 -23.28 10.51 -19.80
CA LEU A 241 -24.19 10.11 -18.72
C LEU A 241 -24.34 8.58 -18.63
N GLN A 242 -24.49 7.87 -19.76
CA GLN A 242 -24.58 6.41 -19.76
C GLN A 242 -23.30 5.75 -19.27
N LYS A 243 -22.12 6.31 -19.60
CA LYS A 243 -20.84 5.83 -19.08
C LYS A 243 -20.74 5.98 -17.56
N TRP A 244 -21.14 7.13 -17.03
CA TRP A 244 -21.17 7.38 -15.59
C TRP A 244 -22.16 6.48 -14.85
N LEU A 245 -23.34 6.24 -15.43
CA LEU A 245 -24.35 5.33 -14.86
C LEU A 245 -23.95 3.85 -14.93
N SER A 246 -23.02 3.48 -15.83
CA SER A 246 -22.51 2.11 -15.93
C SER A 246 -21.40 1.77 -14.96
N LEU A 247 -20.89 2.77 -14.21
CA LEU A 247 -19.94 2.54 -13.13
C LEU A 247 -20.61 1.81 -11.97
N ASP A 248 -19.86 0.97 -11.29
CA ASP A 248 -20.30 0.27 -10.09
C ASP A 248 -20.17 1.18 -8.86
N TRP A 249 -21.09 2.15 -8.77
CA TRP A 249 -21.22 3.04 -7.61
C TRP A 249 -21.64 2.29 -6.35
N PHE A 250 -22.44 1.23 -6.50
CA PHE A 250 -22.89 0.44 -5.36
C PHE A 250 -21.72 -0.34 -4.75
N GLY A 251 -20.91 -1.01 -5.55
CA GLY A 251 -19.66 -1.65 -5.12
C GLY A 251 -18.68 -0.66 -4.49
N SER A 252 -18.57 0.55 -5.06
CA SER A 252 -17.74 1.63 -4.49
C SER A 252 -18.21 2.06 -3.09
N VAL A 253 -19.52 2.23 -2.91
CA VAL A 253 -20.12 2.58 -1.60
C VAL A 253 -19.96 1.42 -0.60
N LEU A 254 -20.14 0.18 -1.04
CA LEU A 254 -19.91 -1.00 -0.21
C LEU A 254 -18.45 -1.10 0.23
N ALA A 255 -17.50 -0.90 -0.68
CA ALA A 255 -16.07 -0.95 -0.38
C ALA A 255 -15.68 0.15 0.61
N LEU A 256 -16.10 1.40 0.36
CA LEU A 256 -15.84 2.52 1.26
C LEU A 256 -16.48 2.28 2.62
N GLY A 257 -17.75 1.88 2.66
CA GLY A 257 -18.47 1.56 3.89
C GLY A 257 -17.82 0.42 4.68
N MET A 258 -17.35 -0.62 3.99
CA MET A 258 -16.62 -1.74 4.61
C MET A 258 -15.32 -1.27 5.25
N VAL A 259 -14.50 -0.50 4.52
CA VAL A 259 -13.23 0.03 5.02
C VAL A 259 -13.47 0.98 6.20
N THR A 260 -14.45 1.87 6.13
CA THR A 260 -14.83 2.76 7.24
C THR A 260 -15.36 1.99 8.45
N ALA A 261 -16.23 0.99 8.26
CA ALA A 261 -16.81 0.20 9.34
C ALA A 261 -15.77 -0.69 10.04
N LEU A 262 -14.70 -1.07 9.36
CA LEU A 262 -13.55 -1.76 9.97
C LEU A 262 -12.70 -0.80 10.82
N LEU A 263 -12.43 0.40 10.29
CA LEU A 263 -11.40 1.29 10.82
C LEU A 263 -11.89 2.20 11.95
N LEU A 264 -13.10 2.75 11.85
CA LEU A 264 -13.69 3.57 12.93
C LEU A 264 -13.67 2.87 14.31
N PRO A 265 -14.14 1.61 14.46
CA PRO A 265 -14.14 0.97 15.77
C PRO A 265 -12.73 0.60 16.25
N LEU A 266 -11.77 0.32 15.36
CA LEU A 266 -10.37 0.10 15.74
C LEU A 266 -9.69 1.37 16.26
N GLN A 267 -10.11 2.51 15.73
CA GLN A 267 -9.56 3.82 16.06
C GLN A 267 -10.18 4.39 17.35
N TRP A 268 -11.49 4.22 17.55
CA TRP A 268 -12.19 4.65 18.76
C TRP A 268 -12.05 3.66 19.92
N GLY A 269 -11.99 2.36 19.61
CA GLY A 269 -11.98 1.28 20.60
C GLY A 269 -10.77 1.36 21.53
N GLY A 270 -11.04 1.46 22.82
CA GLY A 270 -10.03 1.58 23.87
C GLY A 270 -9.32 2.93 23.92
N ASN A 271 -9.74 3.92 23.15
CA ASN A 271 -9.21 5.28 23.20
C ASN A 271 -10.32 6.27 23.59
N GLU A 272 -11.17 6.66 22.63
CA GLU A 272 -12.33 7.53 22.87
C GLU A 272 -13.53 6.77 23.45
N ARG A 273 -13.67 5.48 23.12
CA ARG A 273 -14.79 4.64 23.54
C ARG A 273 -14.31 3.31 24.10
N PRO A 274 -14.92 2.77 25.17
CA PRO A 274 -14.64 1.40 25.60
C PRO A 274 -14.92 0.39 24.48
N TRP A 275 -14.18 -0.71 24.44
CA TRP A 275 -14.40 -1.78 23.46
C TRP A 275 -15.80 -2.39 23.51
N ASN A 276 -16.46 -2.35 24.67
CA ASN A 276 -17.83 -2.81 24.87
C ASN A 276 -18.91 -1.74 24.56
N ASP A 277 -18.52 -0.60 23.99
CA ASP A 277 -19.47 0.43 23.58
C ASP A 277 -20.36 -0.07 22.42
N LYS A 278 -21.65 0.27 22.49
CA LYS A 278 -22.64 -0.17 21.49
C LYS A 278 -22.26 0.26 20.08
N VAL A 279 -21.64 1.44 19.91
CA VAL A 279 -21.24 1.95 18.59
C VAL A 279 -20.05 1.17 18.04
N VAL A 280 -19.06 0.84 18.87
CA VAL A 280 -17.89 0.04 18.48
C VAL A 280 -18.33 -1.35 18.00
N ILE A 281 -19.17 -2.03 18.79
CA ILE A 281 -19.72 -3.35 18.44
C ILE A 281 -20.59 -3.25 17.18
N ALA A 282 -21.46 -2.24 17.08
CA ALA A 282 -22.31 -2.05 15.91
C ALA A 282 -21.49 -1.87 14.63
N LEU A 283 -20.41 -1.10 14.65
CA LEU A 283 -19.53 -0.91 13.50
C LEU A 283 -18.83 -2.22 13.08
N PHE A 284 -18.36 -3.03 14.03
CA PHE A 284 -17.84 -4.36 13.71
C PHE A 284 -18.90 -5.30 13.12
N CYS A 285 -20.14 -5.26 13.63
CA CYS A 285 -21.25 -6.00 13.05
C CYS A 285 -21.56 -5.50 11.62
N VAL A 286 -21.56 -4.18 11.39
CA VAL A 286 -21.74 -3.59 10.06
C VAL A 286 -20.63 -4.04 9.12
N PHE A 287 -19.37 -4.03 9.54
CA PHE A 287 -18.26 -4.61 8.77
C PHE A 287 -18.49 -6.10 8.46
N GLY A 288 -18.91 -6.88 9.45
CA GLY A 288 -19.23 -8.30 9.31
C GLY A 288 -20.37 -8.59 8.32
N VAL A 289 -21.25 -7.63 8.06
CA VAL A 289 -22.32 -7.72 7.04
C VAL A 289 -21.85 -7.17 5.69
N LEU A 290 -21.18 -6.01 5.68
CA LEU A 290 -20.73 -5.34 4.46
C LEU A 290 -19.66 -6.12 3.71
N CYS A 291 -18.75 -6.81 4.42
CA CYS A 291 -17.71 -7.61 3.79
C CYS A 291 -18.29 -8.79 2.97
N PRO A 292 -19.16 -9.66 3.53
CA PRO A 292 -19.87 -10.66 2.73
C PRO A 292 -20.75 -10.06 1.64
N ALA A 293 -21.45 -8.95 1.91
CA ALA A 293 -22.29 -8.29 0.91
C ALA A 293 -21.47 -7.79 -0.29
N PHE A 294 -20.29 -7.22 -0.04
CA PHE A 294 -19.34 -6.80 -1.06
C PHE A 294 -18.81 -8.00 -1.86
N ILE A 295 -18.42 -9.09 -1.19
CA ILE A 295 -17.96 -10.31 -1.88
C ILE A 295 -19.07 -10.89 -2.78
N VAL A 296 -20.31 -10.96 -2.29
CA VAL A 296 -21.45 -11.44 -3.08
C VAL A 296 -21.78 -10.51 -4.24
N TRP A 297 -21.65 -9.19 -4.04
CA TRP A 297 -21.84 -8.21 -5.09
C TRP A 297 -20.82 -8.35 -6.21
N GLU A 298 -19.53 -8.38 -5.86
CA GLU A 298 -18.43 -8.58 -6.82
C GLU A 298 -18.57 -9.93 -7.55
N TYR A 299 -18.95 -10.99 -6.83
CA TYR A 299 -19.20 -12.30 -7.43
C TYR A 299 -20.34 -12.27 -8.46
N ARG A 300 -21.41 -11.51 -8.20
CA ARG A 300 -22.54 -11.35 -9.13
C ARG A 300 -22.20 -10.49 -10.34
N LEU A 301 -21.34 -9.48 -10.19
CA LEU A 301 -20.90 -8.63 -11.31
C LEU A 301 -19.96 -9.34 -12.28
N GLY A 302 -19.24 -10.36 -11.83
CA GLY A 302 -18.36 -11.18 -12.67
C GLY A 302 -17.25 -10.35 -13.33
N ASP A 303 -17.19 -10.35 -14.66
CA ASP A 303 -16.13 -9.66 -15.42
C ASP A 303 -16.20 -8.13 -15.37
N ARG A 304 -17.36 -7.59 -14.94
CA ARG A 304 -17.57 -6.15 -14.71
C ARG A 304 -17.20 -5.70 -13.30
N ALA A 305 -16.91 -6.65 -12.42
CA ALA A 305 -16.57 -6.39 -11.03
C ALA A 305 -15.24 -5.63 -10.95
N ILE A 306 -15.12 -4.74 -9.96
CA ILE A 306 -13.88 -3.99 -9.71
C ILE A 306 -12.78 -4.97 -9.30
N LEU A 307 -13.17 -5.99 -8.51
CA LEU A 307 -12.34 -7.07 -8.04
C LEU A 307 -12.86 -8.38 -8.62
N ARG A 308 -12.21 -8.87 -9.68
CA ARG A 308 -12.52 -10.18 -10.25
C ARG A 308 -12.27 -11.27 -9.20
N THR A 309 -13.36 -11.80 -8.62
CA THR A 309 -13.29 -12.80 -7.54
C THR A 309 -12.55 -14.08 -7.97
N ALA A 310 -12.46 -14.35 -9.27
CA ALA A 310 -11.67 -15.43 -9.84
C ALA A 310 -10.18 -15.37 -9.45
N MET A 311 -9.63 -14.18 -9.18
CA MET A 311 -8.22 -14.02 -8.77
C MET A 311 -7.93 -14.67 -7.42
N PHE A 312 -8.90 -14.66 -6.50
CA PHE A 312 -8.76 -15.32 -5.19
C PHE A 312 -8.76 -16.85 -5.28
N ARG A 313 -9.03 -17.46 -6.44
CA ARG A 313 -8.80 -18.90 -6.63
C ARG A 313 -7.32 -19.25 -6.70
N ARG A 314 -6.44 -18.27 -7.00
CA ARG A 314 -5.00 -18.47 -7.07
C ARG A 314 -4.38 -18.28 -5.69
N ARG A 315 -3.74 -19.33 -5.17
CA ARG A 315 -3.06 -19.31 -3.86
C ARG A 315 -1.98 -18.21 -3.79
N THR A 316 -1.26 -17.97 -4.89
CA THR A 316 -0.27 -16.90 -5.00
C THR A 316 -0.89 -15.52 -4.74
N GLN A 317 -2.08 -15.24 -5.29
CA GLN A 317 -2.77 -13.96 -5.06
C GLN A 317 -3.11 -13.77 -3.58
N ILE A 318 -3.63 -14.81 -2.92
CA ILE A 318 -3.96 -14.76 -1.50
C ILE A 318 -2.69 -14.53 -0.67
N GLY A 319 -1.64 -15.31 -0.93
CA GLY A 319 -0.37 -15.22 -0.21
C GLY A 319 0.23 -13.82 -0.27
N THR A 320 0.35 -13.24 -1.47
CA THR A 320 0.93 -11.90 -1.66
C THR A 320 0.08 -10.79 -1.04
N CYS A 321 -1.25 -10.91 -1.03
CA CYS A 321 -2.13 -9.94 -0.38
C CYS A 321 -1.97 -9.96 1.15
N ILE A 322 -1.92 -11.14 1.75
CA ILE A 322 -1.70 -11.30 3.20
C ILE A 322 -0.31 -10.77 3.57
N GLU A 323 0.71 -11.10 2.78
CA GLU A 323 2.07 -10.65 3.02
C GLU A 323 2.18 -9.11 2.93
N ALA A 324 1.64 -8.52 1.86
CA ALA A 324 1.67 -7.08 1.66
C ALA A 324 0.94 -6.31 2.77
N PHE A 325 -0.18 -6.85 3.28
CA PHE A 325 -0.89 -6.30 4.43
C PHE A 325 0.04 -6.20 5.66
N PHE A 326 0.67 -7.31 6.06
CA PHE A 326 1.49 -7.34 7.28
C PHE A 326 2.84 -6.61 7.13
N VAL A 327 3.44 -6.63 5.94
CA VAL A 327 4.67 -5.88 5.66
C VAL A 327 4.41 -4.37 5.71
N MET A 328 3.29 -3.89 5.15
CA MET A 328 2.93 -2.47 5.23
C MET A 328 2.57 -2.04 6.65
N LEU A 329 1.89 -2.91 7.41
CA LEU A 329 1.64 -2.71 8.83
C LEU A 329 2.96 -2.44 9.57
N ALA A 330 3.98 -3.29 9.36
CA ALA A 330 5.28 -3.13 10.00
C ALA A 330 6.03 -1.86 9.53
N LEU A 331 5.93 -1.52 8.25
CA LEU A 331 6.53 -0.30 7.70
C LEU A 331 5.97 0.96 8.38
N LEU A 332 4.64 1.10 8.43
CA LEU A 332 4.01 2.27 9.05
C LEU A 332 4.20 2.28 10.55
N LEU A 333 4.20 1.12 11.21
CA LEU A 333 4.50 1.02 12.63
C LEU A 333 5.90 1.56 12.95
N GLY A 334 6.94 1.10 12.23
CA GLY A 334 8.29 1.64 12.40
C GLY A 334 8.37 3.13 12.10
N THR A 335 7.75 3.56 11.00
CA THR A 335 7.79 4.95 10.52
C THR A 335 7.20 5.94 11.52
N TYR A 336 6.04 5.64 12.09
CA TYR A 336 5.31 6.58 12.96
C TYR A 336 5.69 6.49 14.44
N TYR A 337 6.11 5.32 14.94
CA TYR A 337 6.36 5.12 16.37
C TYR A 337 7.84 5.19 16.79
N LEU A 338 8.79 4.95 15.89
CA LEU A 338 10.22 5.18 16.20
C LEU A 338 10.53 6.66 16.51
N PRO A 339 10.00 7.67 15.78
CA PRO A 339 10.26 9.06 16.13
C PRO A 339 9.70 9.41 17.51
N ILE A 340 8.52 8.86 17.87
CA ILE A 340 7.94 9.02 19.21
C ILE A 340 8.89 8.47 20.28
N TYR A 341 9.52 7.32 20.04
CA TYR A 341 10.52 6.76 20.95
C TYR A 341 11.68 7.75 21.18
N PHE A 342 12.28 8.29 20.12
CA PHE A 342 13.41 9.21 20.28
C PHE A 342 13.03 10.53 20.94
N GLN A 343 11.86 11.08 20.61
CA GLN A 343 11.37 12.32 21.22
C GLN A 343 11.02 12.13 22.70
N VAL A 344 10.43 11.00 23.09
CA VAL A 344 10.04 10.75 24.48
C VAL A 344 11.20 10.23 25.34
N ALA A 345 11.96 9.24 24.84
CA ALA A 345 12.99 8.56 25.61
C ALA A 345 14.26 9.41 25.78
N LYS A 346 14.61 10.18 24.74
CA LYS A 346 15.86 10.94 24.69
C LYS A 346 15.65 12.46 24.74
N GLY A 347 14.41 12.93 24.68
CA GLY A 347 14.13 14.36 24.57
C GLY A 347 14.69 14.98 23.28
N HIS A 348 14.89 14.17 22.24
CA HIS A 348 15.42 14.66 20.98
C HIS A 348 14.41 15.56 20.27
N SER A 349 14.91 16.60 19.58
CA SER A 349 14.07 17.45 18.75
C SER A 349 13.49 16.66 17.55
N ALA A 350 12.54 17.24 16.80
CA ALA A 350 11.99 16.55 15.63
C ALA A 350 13.05 16.36 14.53
N THR A 351 13.96 17.33 14.35
CA THR A 351 15.12 17.23 13.45
C THR A 351 16.01 16.06 13.84
N ARG A 352 16.38 15.98 15.13
CA ARG A 352 17.27 14.90 15.58
C ARG A 352 16.59 13.54 15.47
N SER A 353 15.32 13.43 15.85
CA SER A 353 14.55 12.19 15.72
C SER A 353 14.38 11.75 14.26
N GLY A 354 14.28 12.71 13.33
CA GLY A 354 14.32 12.43 11.89
C GLY A 354 15.66 11.90 11.40
N ILE A 355 16.76 12.27 12.04
CA ILE A 355 18.09 11.69 11.79
C ILE A 355 18.18 10.29 12.41
N ASP A 356 17.64 10.10 13.62
CA ASP A 356 17.78 8.83 14.36
C ASP A 356 16.95 7.68 13.76
N ILE A 357 15.92 7.97 12.93
CA ILE A 357 15.15 6.96 12.18
C ILE A 357 15.79 6.58 10.82
N LEU A 358 16.85 7.28 10.38
CA LEU A 358 17.54 6.96 9.14
C LEU A 358 18.03 5.51 9.03
N PRO A 359 18.55 4.86 10.10
CA PRO A 359 18.94 3.45 10.02
C PRO A 359 17.81 2.54 9.55
N PHE A 360 16.59 2.75 10.03
CA PHE A 360 15.42 2.00 9.59
C PHE A 360 15.13 2.28 8.11
N MET A 361 14.99 3.55 7.74
CA MET A 361 14.61 3.96 6.38
C MET A 361 15.64 3.52 5.33
N LEU A 362 16.93 3.77 5.57
CA LEU A 362 18.00 3.35 4.68
C LEU A 362 18.06 1.83 4.54
N SER A 363 17.81 1.09 5.62
CA SER A 363 17.81 -0.38 5.56
C SER A 363 16.64 -0.93 4.74
N VAL A 364 15.45 -0.30 4.82
CA VAL A 364 14.31 -0.62 3.94
C VAL A 364 14.70 -0.44 2.48
N VAL A 365 15.31 0.70 2.14
CA VAL A 365 15.74 1.02 0.77
C VAL A 365 16.79 0.04 0.25
N ILE A 366 17.86 -0.15 1.02
CA ILE A 366 18.99 -1.01 0.64
C ILE A 366 18.52 -2.45 0.49
N ALA A 367 17.66 -2.95 1.39
CA ALA A 367 17.14 -4.31 1.29
C ALA A 367 16.13 -4.50 0.15
N ALA A 368 15.30 -3.50 -0.15
CA ALA A 368 14.40 -3.54 -1.29
C ALA A 368 15.18 -3.61 -2.62
N GLY A 369 16.16 -2.72 -2.80
CA GLY A 369 17.02 -2.74 -3.99
C GLY A 369 17.89 -4.01 -4.06
N GLY A 370 18.49 -4.41 -2.93
CA GLY A 370 19.34 -5.60 -2.84
C GLY A 370 18.58 -6.89 -3.12
N SER A 371 17.37 -7.06 -2.57
CA SER A 371 16.53 -8.23 -2.88
C SER A 371 16.12 -8.26 -4.34
N GLY A 372 15.75 -7.11 -4.93
CA GLY A 372 15.51 -6.97 -6.37
C GLY A 372 16.72 -7.38 -7.21
N GLY A 373 17.92 -6.90 -6.85
CA GLY A 373 19.21 -7.27 -7.45
C GLY A 373 19.47 -8.78 -7.44
N VAL A 374 19.31 -9.42 -6.28
CA VAL A 374 19.49 -10.87 -6.13
C VAL A 374 18.44 -11.63 -6.92
N ILE A 375 17.18 -11.18 -6.95
CA ILE A 375 16.12 -11.79 -7.75
C ILE A 375 16.42 -11.66 -9.25
N ASN A 376 16.95 -10.53 -9.69
CA ASN A 376 17.39 -10.35 -11.07
C ASN A 376 18.53 -11.30 -11.44
N ALA A 377 19.49 -11.52 -10.53
CA ALA A 377 20.60 -12.44 -10.74
C ALA A 377 20.17 -13.93 -10.67
N THR A 378 19.29 -14.30 -9.75
CA THR A 378 18.95 -15.71 -9.46
C THR A 378 17.64 -16.19 -10.10
N GLY A 379 16.73 -15.26 -10.42
CA GLY A 379 15.37 -15.54 -10.87
C GLY A 379 14.40 -16.01 -9.77
N ARG A 380 14.80 -16.00 -8.49
CA ARG A 380 14.03 -16.59 -7.37
C ARG A 380 13.64 -15.55 -6.32
N TYR A 381 12.35 -15.23 -6.23
CA TYR A 381 11.80 -14.29 -5.25
C TYR A 381 11.27 -14.95 -3.97
N TRP A 382 10.88 -16.22 -4.03
CA TRP A 382 10.26 -16.94 -2.92
C TRP A 382 11.09 -16.96 -1.61
N PRO A 383 12.44 -17.11 -1.65
CA PRO A 383 13.23 -17.07 -0.41
C PRO A 383 13.14 -15.76 0.34
N PHE A 384 12.96 -14.64 -0.37
CA PHE A 384 12.80 -13.32 0.26
C PHE A 384 11.41 -13.17 0.90
N LEU A 385 10.35 -13.65 0.23
CA LEU A 385 9.00 -13.66 0.80
C LEU A 385 8.92 -14.48 2.09
N LEU A 386 9.65 -15.60 2.15
CA LEU A 386 9.69 -16.41 3.36
C LEU A 386 10.61 -15.79 4.44
N GLY A 387 11.83 -15.41 4.08
CA GLY A 387 12.88 -15.07 5.03
C GLY A 387 12.83 -13.65 5.56
N SER A 388 12.54 -12.66 4.69
CA SER A 388 12.59 -11.25 5.08
C SER A 388 11.55 -10.89 6.16
N PRO A 389 10.29 -11.35 6.12
CA PRO A 389 9.33 -11.06 7.18
C PRO A 389 9.69 -11.65 8.56
N LEU A 390 10.50 -12.71 8.62
CA LEU A 390 10.99 -13.20 9.91
C LEU A 390 11.93 -12.18 10.58
N LEU A 391 12.71 -11.43 9.79
CA LEU A 391 13.55 -10.35 10.31
C LEU A 391 12.71 -9.19 10.86
N ILE A 392 11.52 -8.94 10.32
CA ILE A 392 10.54 -8.01 10.91
C ILE A 392 10.21 -8.47 12.33
N SER A 393 9.91 -9.76 12.49
CA SER A 393 9.54 -10.32 13.79
C SER A 393 10.67 -10.18 14.82
N VAL A 394 11.90 -10.51 14.42
CA VAL A 394 13.06 -10.37 15.32
C VAL A 394 13.35 -8.90 15.61
N GLY A 395 13.35 -8.03 14.60
CA GLY A 395 13.59 -6.59 14.76
C GLY A 395 12.57 -5.93 15.69
N SER A 396 11.28 -6.21 15.48
CA SER A 396 10.20 -5.75 16.35
C SER A 396 10.30 -6.29 17.78
N GLY A 397 10.66 -7.57 17.96
CA GLY A 397 10.88 -8.15 19.27
C GLY A 397 12.09 -7.55 20.00
N LEU A 398 13.13 -7.16 19.27
CA LEU A 398 14.28 -6.45 19.83
C LEU A 398 13.94 -5.00 20.19
N LEU A 399 13.18 -4.28 19.35
CA LEU A 399 12.72 -2.92 19.65
C LEU A 399 11.86 -2.87 20.93
N TYR A 400 11.10 -3.91 21.24
CA TYR A 400 10.38 -4.03 22.52
C TYR A 400 11.30 -3.97 23.75
N THR A 401 12.58 -4.31 23.61
CA THR A 401 13.57 -4.29 24.70
C THR A 401 14.24 -2.93 24.91
N LEU A 402 13.96 -1.94 24.06
CA LEU A 402 14.54 -0.60 24.21
C LEU A 402 14.04 0.09 25.48
N ASP A 403 14.91 0.87 26.09
CA ASP A 403 14.65 1.66 27.29
C ASP A 403 15.33 3.04 27.17
N ALA A 404 15.09 3.95 28.13
CA ALA A 404 15.66 5.29 28.12
C ALA A 404 17.20 5.29 28.08
N ASN A 405 17.83 4.26 28.65
CA ASN A 405 19.28 4.12 28.79
C ASN A 405 19.92 3.33 27.64
N SER A 406 19.13 2.93 26.64
CA SER A 406 19.63 2.12 25.53
C SER A 406 20.66 2.91 24.74
N GLY A 407 21.82 2.29 24.50
CA GLY A 407 22.90 2.89 23.74
C GLY A 407 22.62 2.87 22.24
N SER A 408 23.19 3.83 21.50
CA SER A 408 22.93 4.01 20.07
C SER A 408 23.20 2.76 19.23
N GLY A 409 24.14 1.89 19.63
CA GLY A 409 24.39 0.63 18.92
C GLY A 409 23.18 -0.32 18.91
N LYS A 410 22.44 -0.42 20.02
CA LYS A 410 21.19 -1.22 20.09
C LYS A 410 20.10 -0.57 19.23
N GLU A 411 19.92 0.73 19.39
CA GLU A 411 18.90 1.52 18.67
C GLU A 411 19.08 1.42 17.16
N ILE A 412 20.31 1.55 16.66
CA ILE A 412 20.64 1.43 15.24
C ILE A 412 20.50 -0.01 14.77
N GLY A 413 21.06 -0.99 15.50
CA GLY A 413 21.05 -2.39 15.09
C GLY A 413 19.64 -2.98 14.96
N PHE A 414 18.74 -2.65 15.90
CA PHE A 414 17.36 -3.15 15.89
C PHE A 414 16.55 -2.54 14.74
N GLN A 415 16.75 -1.24 14.47
CA GLN A 415 16.17 -0.56 13.31
C GLN A 415 16.60 -1.17 11.98
N ILE A 416 17.89 -1.48 11.84
CA ILE A 416 18.42 -2.12 10.63
C ILE A 416 17.73 -3.46 10.40
N LEU A 417 17.60 -4.29 11.44
CA LEU A 417 16.98 -5.60 11.32
C LEU A 417 15.50 -5.51 10.88
N LEU A 418 14.75 -4.60 11.51
CA LEU A 418 13.37 -4.32 11.11
C LEU A 418 13.30 -3.83 9.66
N GLY A 419 14.16 -2.87 9.29
CA GLY A 419 14.19 -2.27 7.96
C GLY A 419 14.55 -3.26 6.86
N VAL A 420 15.54 -4.13 7.09
CA VAL A 420 15.91 -5.20 6.14
C VAL A 420 14.75 -6.16 5.94
N GLY A 421 14.02 -6.51 7.01
CA GLY A 421 12.87 -7.40 6.90
C GLY A 421 11.73 -6.80 6.09
N VAL A 422 11.40 -5.53 6.32
CA VAL A 422 10.37 -4.81 5.56
C VAL A 422 10.79 -4.63 4.10
N GLY A 423 11.99 -4.09 3.85
CA GLY A 423 12.49 -3.80 2.51
C GLY A 423 12.61 -5.04 1.64
N GLY A 424 13.10 -6.15 2.22
CA GLY A 424 13.28 -7.41 1.52
C GLY A 424 11.97 -8.12 1.12
N ALA A 425 10.80 -7.72 1.63
CA ALA A 425 9.51 -8.30 1.25
C ALA A 425 8.64 -7.34 0.42
N LEU A 426 8.77 -6.02 0.64
CA LEU A 426 7.82 -4.99 0.17
C LEU A 426 7.50 -5.08 -1.33
N GLN A 427 8.52 -5.13 -2.20
CA GLN A 427 8.34 -5.15 -3.66
C GLN A 427 8.17 -6.56 -4.24
N ASN A 428 8.54 -7.59 -3.47
CA ASN A 428 8.58 -8.96 -3.96
C ASN A 428 7.18 -9.56 -4.11
N THR A 429 6.20 -9.04 -3.36
CA THR A 429 4.78 -9.39 -3.52
C THR A 429 4.25 -9.03 -4.93
N ILE A 430 4.64 -7.88 -5.47
CA ILE A 430 4.26 -7.44 -6.83
C ILE A 430 4.98 -8.28 -7.89
N ILE A 431 6.26 -8.60 -7.68
CA ILE A 431 7.02 -9.47 -8.58
C ILE A 431 6.38 -10.88 -8.65
N ALA A 432 5.93 -11.41 -7.51
CA ALA A 432 5.24 -12.71 -7.46
C ALA A 432 3.91 -12.69 -8.26
N ILE A 433 3.15 -11.60 -8.18
CA ILE A 433 1.95 -11.41 -9.01
C ILE A 433 2.30 -11.36 -10.50
N GLN A 434 3.32 -10.60 -10.88
CA GLN A 434 3.77 -10.53 -12.27
C GLN A 434 4.17 -11.91 -12.80
N ALA A 435 4.82 -12.74 -11.98
CA ALA A 435 5.17 -14.10 -12.33
C ALA A 435 3.95 -15.04 -12.45
N GLU A 436 2.96 -14.92 -11.56
CA GLU A 436 1.74 -15.75 -11.58
C GLU A 436 0.87 -15.49 -12.81
N TYR A 437 0.79 -14.24 -13.26
CA TYR A 437 -0.03 -13.83 -14.41
C TYR A 437 0.80 -13.57 -15.68
N ALA A 438 2.03 -14.08 -15.77
CA ALA A 438 2.89 -13.87 -16.93
C ALA A 438 2.30 -14.40 -18.25
N ARG A 439 1.35 -15.35 -18.19
CA ARG A 439 0.61 -15.87 -19.36
C ARG A 439 -0.73 -15.17 -19.61
N GLU A 440 -1.13 -14.30 -18.69
CA GLU A 440 -2.41 -13.58 -18.67
C GLU A 440 -2.10 -12.11 -18.33
N GLU A 441 -1.28 -11.48 -19.16
CA GLU A 441 -0.67 -10.17 -18.88
C GLU A 441 -1.70 -9.06 -18.64
N GLU A 442 -2.90 -9.21 -19.21
CA GLU A 442 -4.06 -8.34 -18.99
C GLU A 442 -4.53 -8.32 -17.53
N LEU A 443 -4.26 -9.38 -16.76
CA LEU A 443 -4.64 -9.50 -15.35
C LEU A 443 -3.57 -8.96 -14.39
N ILE A 444 -2.35 -8.72 -14.84
CA ILE A 444 -1.26 -8.20 -13.99
C ILE A 444 -1.66 -6.89 -13.29
N PRO A 445 -2.18 -5.85 -13.99
CA PRO A 445 -2.54 -4.59 -13.35
C PRO A 445 -3.62 -4.76 -12.26
N GLN A 446 -4.60 -5.63 -12.50
CA GLN A 446 -5.67 -5.92 -11.54
C GLN A 446 -5.12 -6.67 -10.31
N GLY A 447 -4.30 -7.70 -10.53
CA GLY A 447 -3.65 -8.46 -9.45
C GLY A 447 -2.73 -7.60 -8.59
N SER A 448 -1.96 -6.70 -9.20
CA SER A 448 -1.07 -5.76 -8.50
C SER A 448 -1.87 -4.72 -7.72
N SER A 449 -2.96 -4.20 -8.29
CA SER A 449 -3.84 -3.25 -7.61
C SER A 449 -4.47 -3.85 -6.36
N LEU A 450 -4.85 -5.13 -6.41
CA LEU A 450 -5.39 -5.84 -5.24
C LEU A 450 -4.34 -6.00 -4.13
N VAL A 451 -3.09 -6.35 -4.50
CA VAL A 451 -1.98 -6.39 -3.52
C VAL A 451 -1.80 -5.01 -2.88
N THR A 452 -1.72 -3.93 -3.66
CA THR A 452 -1.57 -2.59 -3.11
C THR A 452 -2.78 -2.13 -2.29
N PHE A 453 -4.01 -2.50 -2.68
CA PHE A 453 -5.19 -2.23 -1.86
C PHE A 453 -5.08 -2.90 -0.48
N THR A 454 -4.72 -4.18 -0.43
CA THR A 454 -4.52 -4.90 0.85
C THR A 454 -3.32 -4.38 1.64
N GLN A 455 -2.28 -3.91 0.95
CA GLN A 455 -1.14 -3.23 1.53
C GLN A 455 -1.59 -1.98 2.30
N LEU A 456 -2.38 -1.10 1.67
CA LEU A 456 -2.90 0.11 2.32
C LEU A 456 -3.80 -0.20 3.52
N ILE A 457 -4.69 -1.21 3.41
CA ILE A 457 -5.51 -1.65 4.55
C ILE A 457 -4.62 -2.11 5.71
N GLY A 458 -3.58 -2.90 5.43
CA GLY A 458 -2.64 -3.36 6.45
C GLY A 458 -1.93 -2.21 7.17
N GLY A 459 -1.53 -1.19 6.43
CA GLY A 459 -0.99 0.04 6.99
C GLY A 459 -1.95 0.72 7.97
N ILE A 460 -3.21 0.94 7.57
CA ILE A 460 -4.19 1.66 8.41
C ILE A 460 -4.57 0.86 9.65
N VAL A 461 -4.85 -0.44 9.47
CA VAL A 461 -5.15 -1.35 10.59
C VAL A 461 -3.97 -1.39 11.56
N GLY A 462 -2.74 -1.38 11.04
CA GLY A 462 -1.51 -1.27 11.83
C GLY A 462 -1.48 -0.05 12.73
N ILE A 463 -1.71 1.13 12.16
CA ILE A 463 -1.70 2.40 12.89
C ILE A 463 -2.81 2.43 13.95
N ALA A 464 -4.01 1.96 13.61
CA ALA A 464 -5.15 1.94 14.53
C ALA A 464 -4.93 1.01 15.73
N ILE A 465 -4.46 -0.23 15.49
CA ILE A 465 -4.12 -1.18 16.57
C ILE A 465 -3.00 -0.62 17.45
N ALA A 466 -1.96 -0.08 16.83
CA ALA A 466 -0.84 0.53 17.54
C ALA A 466 -1.27 1.71 18.43
N GLY A 467 -2.16 2.56 17.91
CA GLY A 467 -2.70 3.71 18.65
C GLY A 467 -3.51 3.29 19.86
N SER A 468 -4.43 2.34 19.67
CA SER A 468 -5.24 1.80 20.75
C SER A 468 -4.39 1.12 21.82
N ILE A 469 -3.37 0.33 21.42
CA ILE A 469 -2.44 -0.29 22.37
C ILE A 469 -1.67 0.79 23.14
N LEU A 470 -1.13 1.80 22.45
CA LEU A 470 -0.40 2.90 23.10
C LEU A 470 -1.27 3.61 24.14
N ALA A 471 -2.48 4.02 23.77
CA ALA A 471 -3.41 4.70 24.67
C ALA A 471 -3.77 3.87 25.91
N ASN A 472 -4.18 2.61 25.72
CA ASN A 472 -4.56 1.73 26.84
C ASN A 472 -3.38 1.41 27.76
N GLN A 473 -2.20 1.14 27.19
CA GLN A 473 -1.01 0.86 27.98
C GLN A 473 -0.50 2.11 28.70
N MET A 474 -0.69 3.30 28.13
CA MET A 474 -0.33 4.56 28.80
C MET A 474 -1.09 4.75 30.11
N ILE A 475 -2.41 4.52 30.09
CA ILE A 475 -3.27 4.59 31.28
C ILE A 475 -2.75 3.63 32.35
N LYS A 476 -2.51 2.38 31.95
CA LYS A 476 -2.02 1.33 32.85
C LYS A 476 -0.66 1.68 33.45
N TYR A 477 0.31 2.09 32.64
CA TYR A 477 1.67 2.29 33.11
C TYR A 477 1.87 3.61 33.85
N LEU A 478 1.09 4.66 33.56
CA LEU A 478 1.08 5.86 34.38
C LEU A 478 0.60 5.55 35.80
N ALA A 479 -0.46 4.76 35.95
CA ALA A 479 -0.94 4.34 37.26
C ALA A 479 0.08 3.48 38.04
N ILE A 480 0.96 2.75 37.34
CA ILE A 480 1.98 1.89 37.97
C ILE A 480 3.23 2.69 38.35
N TYR A 481 3.75 3.50 37.44
CA TYR A 481 5.05 4.15 37.63
C TYR A 481 4.92 5.55 38.22
N ALA A 482 3.81 6.25 38.00
CA ALA A 482 3.58 7.60 38.50
C ALA A 482 2.21 7.71 39.20
N PRO A 483 1.96 6.92 40.26
CA PRO A 483 0.66 6.89 40.96
C PRO A 483 0.31 8.20 41.65
N ASP A 484 1.32 9.00 42.02
CA ASP A 484 1.15 10.26 42.75
C ASP A 484 0.89 11.46 41.83
N LEU A 485 0.85 11.25 40.50
CA LEU A 485 0.52 12.32 39.56
C LEU A 485 -0.96 12.71 39.73
N PRO A 486 -1.29 14.00 39.87
CA PRO A 486 -2.67 14.44 39.80
C PRO A 486 -3.32 14.01 38.48
N GLU A 487 -4.60 13.60 38.52
CA GLU A 487 -5.31 13.07 37.35
C GLU A 487 -5.35 14.05 36.17
N GLU A 488 -5.41 15.35 36.46
CA GLU A 488 -5.33 16.41 35.45
C GLU A 488 -3.97 16.43 34.74
N VAL A 489 -2.87 16.32 35.49
CA VAL A 489 -1.52 16.27 34.93
C VAL A 489 -1.29 14.96 34.17
N ALA A 490 -1.77 13.83 34.71
CA ALA A 490 -1.70 12.53 34.03
C ALA A 490 -2.48 12.54 32.70
N THR A 491 -3.53 13.34 32.59
CA THR A 491 -4.30 13.52 31.34
C THR A 491 -3.55 14.43 30.37
N ALA A 492 -3.02 15.57 30.84
CA ALA A 492 -2.23 16.49 30.01
C ALA A 492 -0.98 15.81 29.42
N VAL A 493 -0.28 15.00 30.21
CA VAL A 493 0.91 14.23 29.78
C VAL A 493 0.58 13.19 28.70
N ARG A 494 -0.63 12.61 28.73
CA ARG A 494 -1.11 11.71 27.67
C ARG A 494 -1.41 12.46 26.37
N GLN A 495 -1.74 13.75 26.46
CA GLN A 495 -2.13 14.60 25.34
C GLN A 495 -0.98 15.42 24.74
N SER A 496 0.17 15.50 25.42
CA SER A 496 1.33 16.29 24.98
C SER A 496 2.65 15.66 25.43
N VAL A 497 3.46 15.21 24.48
CA VAL A 497 4.80 14.66 24.74
C VAL A 497 5.73 15.76 25.26
N SER A 498 5.58 17.00 24.78
CA SER A 498 6.40 18.12 25.25
C SER A 498 6.17 18.47 26.72
N LEU A 499 4.98 18.19 27.26
CA LEU A 499 4.64 18.51 28.65
C LEU A 499 5.49 17.71 29.64
N ILE A 500 5.93 16.50 29.26
CA ILE A 500 6.80 15.64 30.06
C ILE A 500 8.03 16.43 30.53
N PHE A 501 8.65 17.21 29.64
CA PHE A 501 9.88 17.95 29.92
C PHE A 501 9.66 19.26 30.69
N THR A 502 8.40 19.65 30.92
CA THR A 502 8.03 20.81 31.75
C THR A 502 7.71 20.44 33.19
N LEU A 503 7.53 19.14 33.48
CA LEU A 503 7.27 18.64 34.83
C LEU A 503 8.51 18.80 35.74
N PRO A 504 8.33 18.83 37.06
CA PRO A 504 9.45 18.74 38.01
C PRO A 504 10.30 17.49 37.72
N THR A 505 11.62 17.60 37.82
CA THR A 505 12.58 16.54 37.46
C THR A 505 12.26 15.19 38.10
N GLU A 506 11.75 15.19 39.33
CA GLU A 506 11.34 13.98 40.08
C GLU A 506 10.17 13.23 39.43
N GLN A 507 9.29 13.92 38.70
CA GLN A 507 8.13 13.36 38.02
C GLN A 507 8.39 12.99 36.56
N GLN A 508 9.49 13.49 35.97
CA GLN A 508 9.83 13.22 34.57
C GLN A 508 10.17 11.76 34.32
N GLU A 509 11.10 11.19 35.12
CA GLU A 509 11.57 9.81 34.91
C GLU A 509 10.44 8.76 35.02
N PRO A 510 9.54 8.82 36.02
CA PRO A 510 8.40 7.93 36.10
C PRO A 510 7.47 8.00 34.89
N VAL A 511 7.20 9.21 34.42
CA VAL A 511 6.34 9.45 33.25
C VAL A 511 6.99 8.95 31.96
N ILE A 512 8.29 9.22 31.74
CA ILE A 512 9.05 8.71 30.60
C ILE A 512 9.05 7.18 30.61
N ARG A 513 9.25 6.56 31.79
CA ARG A 513 9.24 5.11 31.94
C ARG A 513 7.87 4.52 31.60
N ALA A 514 6.78 5.15 32.02
CA ALA A 514 5.43 4.74 31.65
C ALA A 514 5.20 4.81 30.14
N TYR A 515 5.61 5.93 29.52
CA TYR A 515 5.52 6.14 28.08
C TYR A 515 6.28 5.07 27.30
N LEU A 516 7.52 4.79 27.71
CA LEU A 516 8.35 3.80 27.05
C LEU A 516 7.76 2.40 27.15
N LYS A 517 7.19 2.01 28.29
CA LYS A 517 6.53 0.70 28.42
C LYS A 517 5.28 0.60 27.54
N ALA A 518 4.51 1.68 27.42
CA ALA A 518 3.38 1.74 26.52
C ALA A 518 3.82 1.63 25.04
N LEU A 519 4.85 2.39 24.66
CA LEU A 519 5.39 2.41 23.31
C LEU A 519 6.05 1.09 22.91
N ASN A 520 6.80 0.46 23.82
CA ASN A 520 7.41 -0.84 23.57
C ASN A 520 6.36 -1.90 23.22
N SER A 521 5.20 -1.84 23.89
CA SER A 521 4.07 -2.75 23.62
C SER A 521 3.57 -2.62 22.18
N VAL A 522 3.72 -1.46 21.54
CA VAL A 522 3.40 -1.25 20.12
C VAL A 522 4.35 -2.03 19.23
N PHE A 523 5.66 -1.99 19.49
CA PHE A 523 6.64 -2.73 18.68
C PHE A 523 6.38 -4.24 18.68
N LEU A 524 5.78 -4.78 19.74
CA LEU A 524 5.44 -6.20 19.84
C LEU A 524 4.44 -6.66 18.76
N ILE A 525 3.62 -5.76 18.20
CA ILE A 525 2.66 -6.07 17.12
C ILE A 525 3.38 -6.57 15.86
N GLY A 526 4.60 -6.07 15.61
CA GLY A 526 5.39 -6.50 14.45
C GLY A 526 5.86 -7.95 14.53
N VAL A 527 5.90 -8.54 15.73
CA VAL A 527 6.29 -9.95 15.94
C VAL A 527 5.30 -10.92 15.26
N PRO A 528 4.01 -10.96 15.64
CA PRO A 528 3.04 -11.81 14.95
C PRO A 528 2.85 -11.38 13.48
N ALA A 529 2.97 -10.09 13.15
CA ALA A 529 2.85 -9.63 11.77
C ALA A 529 3.91 -10.24 10.84
N GLY A 530 5.18 -10.23 11.26
CA GLY A 530 6.26 -10.83 10.47
C GLY A 530 6.15 -12.35 10.33
N VAL A 531 5.69 -13.04 11.38
CA VAL A 531 5.42 -14.49 11.32
C VAL A 531 4.30 -14.80 10.35
N LEU A 532 3.17 -14.07 10.43
CA LEU A 532 2.02 -14.28 9.55
C LEU A 532 2.35 -13.94 8.09
N ALA A 533 3.12 -12.88 7.85
CA ALA A 533 3.66 -12.55 6.54
C ALA A 533 4.52 -13.69 5.97
N SER A 534 5.48 -14.20 6.75
CA SER A 534 6.33 -15.32 6.33
C SER A 534 5.51 -16.59 6.04
N LEU A 535 4.54 -16.93 6.89
CA LEU A 535 3.66 -18.08 6.66
C LEU A 535 2.82 -17.93 5.39
N SER A 536 2.44 -16.71 5.02
CA SER A 536 1.68 -16.46 3.80
C SER A 536 2.49 -16.73 2.52
N ALA A 537 3.81 -16.65 2.58
CA ALA A 537 4.70 -17.04 1.48
C ALA A 537 4.59 -18.53 1.11
N LEU A 538 4.11 -19.39 2.04
CA LEU A 538 3.84 -20.81 1.75
C LEU A 538 2.67 -21.00 0.77
N LEU A 539 1.79 -20.01 0.62
CA LEU A 539 0.72 -20.01 -0.37
C LEU A 539 1.21 -19.57 -1.75
N VAL A 540 2.37 -18.91 -1.82
CA VAL A 540 2.96 -18.39 -3.04
C VAL A 540 3.70 -19.49 -3.79
N LYS A 541 3.36 -19.70 -5.05
CA LYS A 541 4.08 -20.66 -5.90
C LYS A 541 5.49 -20.16 -6.18
N ASN A 542 6.48 -21.03 -6.00
CA ASN A 542 7.88 -20.70 -6.24
C ASN A 542 8.23 -20.80 -7.73
N TYR A 543 7.94 -19.74 -8.47
CA TYR A 543 8.31 -19.61 -9.88
C TYR A 543 9.77 -19.15 -10.07
N ASN A 544 10.44 -19.71 -11.08
CA ASN A 544 11.71 -19.16 -11.57
C ASN A 544 11.45 -18.20 -12.74
N ILE A 545 11.64 -16.91 -12.49
CA ILE A 545 11.34 -15.83 -13.45
C ILE A 545 12.21 -15.97 -14.71
N LYS A 546 13.50 -16.35 -14.56
CA LYS A 546 14.42 -16.54 -15.69
C LYS A 546 14.02 -17.72 -16.56
N ALA A 547 13.60 -18.83 -15.96
CA ALA A 547 13.19 -20.01 -16.69
C ALA A 547 11.92 -19.77 -17.52
N MET A 548 11.11 -18.78 -17.16
CA MET A 548 9.92 -18.38 -17.91
C MET A 548 10.20 -17.37 -19.03
N GLY A 549 11.45 -16.98 -19.26
CA GLY A 549 11.81 -15.95 -20.26
C GLY A 549 11.31 -14.55 -19.89
N ILE A 550 10.74 -14.38 -18.69
CA ILE A 550 10.37 -13.09 -18.14
C ILE A 550 11.67 -12.40 -17.77
N LYS A 551 12.01 -11.30 -18.46
CA LYS A 551 13.14 -10.48 -18.01
C LYS A 551 12.73 -9.84 -16.68
N PRO A 552 13.41 -10.12 -15.56
CA PRO A 552 13.18 -9.35 -14.34
C PRO A 552 13.47 -7.88 -14.69
N GLY A 553 12.46 -7.01 -14.58
CA GLY A 553 12.64 -5.63 -15.01
C GLY A 553 13.68 -4.91 -14.16
N ALA A 554 14.16 -3.79 -14.71
CA ALA A 554 15.27 -3.02 -14.19
C ALA A 554 14.98 -2.28 -12.86
N ALA A 555 14.05 -2.78 -12.04
CA ALA A 555 13.89 -2.37 -10.63
C ALA A 555 15.05 -2.83 -9.72
N ALA A 556 16.02 -3.51 -10.30
CA ALA A 556 17.12 -4.19 -9.62
C ALA A 556 18.50 -3.56 -9.91
N ALA A 557 18.53 -2.38 -10.54
CA ALA A 557 19.74 -1.63 -10.88
C ALA A 557 19.74 -0.26 -10.22
#